data_AF-A0AAW0G079-F1
#
_entry.id   AF-A0AAW0G079-F1
#
_cell.length_a   1.000
_cell.length_b   1.000
_cell.length_c   1.000
_cell.angle_alpha   90.00
_cell.angle_beta   90.00
_cell.angle_gamma   90.00
#
_symmetry.space_group_name_H-M   'P 1'
#
loop_
_entity.id
_entity.type
_entity.pdbx_description
1 polymer ?
#
loop_
_entity_poly.entity_id
_entity_poly.type
_entity_poly.pdbx_seq_one_letter_code
_entity_poly.pdbx_strand_id
1 'polypeptide(L)'
;MAVRKSAVQHAEQDPNSLPDPYENAKPQDYKDSFNKDRPMTKFVDPCKAASKASMDCLDKNNYDRDKCLEYFQAYRDCKKAWMEQRKADRRAGRA
;
A
#
# COMPACT_ATOMS: atom_id res chain seq x y z
N MET A 1 11.45 1.61 -38.42
CA MET A 1 10.71 0.70 -37.53
C MET A 1 10.56 1.39 -36.18
N ALA A 2 9.34 1.72 -35.79
CA ALA A 2 9.02 2.43 -34.56
C ALA A 2 8.96 1.45 -33.38
N VAL A 3 9.54 1.82 -32.23
CA VAL A 3 9.08 1.32 -30.94
C VAL A 3 8.66 2.54 -30.12
N ARG A 4 7.34 2.71 -30.03
CA ARG A 4 6.70 3.63 -29.09
C ARG A 4 6.94 3.09 -27.69
N LYS A 5 7.96 3.59 -27.00
CA LYS A 5 8.12 3.35 -25.57
C LYS A 5 7.16 4.30 -24.86
N SER A 6 6.04 3.74 -24.40
CA SER A 6 5.01 4.45 -23.66
C SER A 6 5.61 5.29 -22.53
N ALA A 7 5.22 6.56 -22.51
CA ALA A 7 5.29 7.41 -21.34
C ALA A 7 4.36 6.83 -20.26
N VAL A 8 4.88 6.54 -19.08
CA VAL A 8 4.39 7.14 -17.83
C VAL A 8 5.61 7.29 -16.93
N GLN A 9 5.89 8.53 -16.62
CA GLN A 9 7.01 8.98 -15.81
C GLN A 9 6.87 8.43 -14.39
N HIS A 10 8.01 8.07 -13.79
CA HIS A 10 8.15 8.06 -12.34
C HIS A 10 7.79 9.48 -11.87
N ALA A 11 6.60 9.63 -11.31
CA ALA A 11 6.11 10.91 -10.83
C ALA A 11 7.10 11.48 -9.83
N GLU A 12 7.57 12.68 -10.14
CA GLU A 12 8.43 13.50 -9.29
C GLU A 12 7.83 13.61 -7.89
N GLN A 13 8.60 13.24 -6.88
CA GLN A 13 8.21 13.38 -5.48
C GLN A 13 8.41 14.84 -5.07
N ASP A 14 7.39 15.67 -5.33
CA ASP A 14 7.22 16.93 -4.62
C ASP A 14 6.90 16.62 -3.15
N PRO A 15 7.64 17.14 -2.15
CA PRO A 15 7.41 16.87 -0.73
C PRO A 15 6.04 17.36 -0.21
N ASN A 16 5.28 18.07 -1.05
CA ASN A 16 3.97 18.60 -0.71
C ASN A 16 2.80 17.86 -1.39
N SER A 17 3.04 16.97 -2.36
CA SER A 17 1.96 16.20 -2.97
C SER A 17 1.59 15.00 -2.09
N LEU A 18 0.29 14.68 -2.00
CA LEU A 18 -0.13 13.44 -1.36
C LEU A 18 0.16 12.28 -2.34
N PRO A 19 0.66 11.13 -1.85
CA PRO A 19 0.85 9.97 -2.71
C PRO A 19 -0.51 9.53 -3.26
N ASP A 20 -0.55 9.10 -4.52
CA ASP A 20 -1.79 8.68 -5.15
C ASP A 20 -2.47 7.54 -4.34
N PRO A 21 -3.77 7.64 -4.02
CA PRO A 21 -4.48 6.62 -3.24
C PRO A 21 -4.48 5.23 -3.90
N TYR A 22 -4.51 5.20 -5.23
CA TYR A 22 -4.58 3.98 -6.04
C TYR A 22 -3.26 3.21 -6.04
N GLU A 23 -2.13 3.93 -5.98
CA GLU A 23 -0.79 3.34 -5.83
C GLU A 23 -0.59 2.70 -4.44
N ASN A 24 -1.28 3.21 -3.41
CA ASN A 24 -1.30 2.61 -2.06
C ASN A 24 -2.37 1.52 -1.90
N ALA A 25 -3.32 1.42 -2.84
CA ALA A 25 -4.36 0.39 -2.84
C ALA A 25 -3.83 -0.98 -3.29
N LYS A 26 -2.76 -0.99 -4.10
CA LYS A 26 -2.03 -2.21 -4.43
C LYS A 26 -0.98 -2.45 -3.34
N PRO A 27 -1.04 -3.56 -2.59
CA PRO A 27 0.02 -3.88 -1.64
C PRO A 27 1.33 -4.03 -2.42
N GLN A 28 2.38 -3.32 -2.00
CA GLN A 28 3.76 -3.72 -2.28
C GLN A 28 3.90 -5.22 -1.99
N ASP A 29 4.68 -5.96 -2.79
CA ASP A 29 4.76 -7.42 -2.68
C ASP A 29 4.98 -7.79 -1.21
N TYR A 30 3.95 -8.35 -0.56
CA TYR A 30 3.93 -8.50 0.89
C TYR A 30 5.09 -9.38 1.37
N LYS A 31 5.66 -10.18 0.45
CA LYS A 31 6.85 -10.99 0.67
C LYS A 31 8.10 -10.15 0.96
N ASP A 32 8.22 -8.94 0.42
CA ASP A 32 9.34 -8.04 0.72
C ASP A 32 9.19 -7.40 2.11
N SER A 33 7.95 -7.22 2.57
CA SER A 33 7.66 -6.78 3.95
C SER A 33 8.10 -7.82 4.98
N PHE A 34 8.19 -9.08 4.55
CA PHE A 34 8.78 -10.21 5.28
C PHE A 34 10.04 -10.69 4.56
N ASN A 35 11.05 -9.81 4.43
CA ASN A 35 12.41 -10.29 4.20
C ASN A 35 12.65 -11.51 5.11
N LYS A 36 13.22 -12.59 4.56
CA LYS A 36 13.38 -13.90 5.24
C LYS A 36 14.00 -13.80 6.65
N ASP A 37 14.66 -12.67 6.93
CA ASP A 37 15.36 -12.35 8.17
C ASP A 37 14.51 -11.65 9.24
N ARG A 38 13.25 -11.28 8.94
CA ARG A 38 12.36 -10.58 9.88
C ARG A 38 11.28 -11.55 10.39
N PRO A 39 11.25 -11.87 11.69
CA PRO A 39 10.23 -12.74 12.24
C PRO A 39 8.84 -12.13 12.04
N MET A 40 7.85 -12.99 11.75
CA MET A 40 6.42 -12.67 11.74
C MET A 40 5.95 -12.29 13.16
N THR A 41 6.36 -11.12 13.63
CA THR A 41 5.96 -10.59 14.94
C THR A 41 4.65 -9.83 14.82
N LYS A 42 3.96 -9.68 15.95
CA LYS A 42 2.73 -8.87 16.07
C LYS A 42 2.86 -7.39 15.67
N PHE A 43 4.09 -6.92 15.38
CA PHE A 43 4.41 -5.54 15.06
C PHE A 43 4.65 -5.30 13.56
N VAL A 44 4.58 -6.33 12.72
CA VAL A 44 4.74 -6.16 11.27
C VAL A 44 3.40 -5.77 10.66
N ASP A 45 3.28 -4.52 10.22
CA ASP A 45 2.15 -4.05 9.42
C ASP A 45 2.53 -4.05 7.93
N PRO A 46 2.02 -5.01 7.12
CA PRO A 46 2.27 -5.05 5.68
C PRO A 46 1.60 -3.89 4.93
N CYS A 47 0.68 -3.16 5.58
CA CYS A 47 -0.04 -2.02 5.03
C CYS A 47 0.46 -0.68 5.58
N LYS A 48 1.69 -0.63 6.12
CA LYS A 48 2.30 0.57 6.71
C LYS A 48 2.30 1.76 5.74
N ALA A 49 2.53 1.54 4.44
CA ALA A 49 2.51 2.60 3.42
C ALA A 49 1.12 3.23 3.28
N ALA A 50 0.07 2.40 3.13
CA ALA A 50 -1.32 2.87 3.05
C ALA A 50 -1.78 3.54 4.36
N SER A 51 -1.34 3.04 5.51
CA SER A 51 -1.60 3.68 6.81
C SER A 51 -0.96 5.06 6.89
N LYS A 52 0.32 5.18 6.48
CA LYS A 52 1.01 6.48 6.44
C LYS A 52 0.33 7.46 5.48
N ALA A 53 -0.04 7.02 4.28
CA ALA A 53 -0.74 7.86 3.32
C ALA A 53 -2.09 8.38 3.85
N SER A 54 -2.83 7.54 4.58
CA SER A 54 -4.09 7.93 5.23
C SER A 54 -3.89 9.01 6.30
N MET A 55 -2.83 8.88 7.10
CA MET A 55 -2.49 9.88 8.12
C MET A 55 -2.00 11.18 7.49
N ASP A 56 -1.15 11.10 6.48
CA ASP A 56 -0.65 12.26 5.74
C ASP A 56 -1.83 13.02 5.07
N CYS A 57 -2.87 12.32 4.60
CA CYS A 57 -4.09 12.96 4.10
C CYS A 57 -4.82 13.73 5.20
N LEU A 58 -5.00 13.12 6.38
CA LEU A 58 -5.67 13.78 7.52
C LEU A 58 -4.91 15.03 7.96
N ASP A 59 -3.59 14.95 8.08
CA ASP A 59 -2.73 16.07 8.50
C ASP A 59 -2.86 17.27 7.55
N LYS A 60 -3.02 17.02 6.23
CA LYS A 60 -3.19 18.08 5.23
C LYS A 60 -4.62 18.61 5.10
N ASN A 61 -5.62 17.84 5.54
CA ASN A 61 -7.03 18.17 5.38
C ASN A 61 -7.70 18.58 6.70
N ASN A 62 -6.94 19.04 7.70
CA ASN A 62 -7.47 19.40 9.03
C ASN A 62 -8.28 18.26 9.67
N TYR A 63 -7.82 17.02 9.49
CA TYR A 63 -8.47 15.81 10.00
C TYR A 63 -9.90 15.58 9.48
N ASP A 64 -10.24 16.19 8.34
CA ASP A 64 -11.47 15.95 7.62
C ASP A 64 -11.44 14.55 6.98
N ARG A 65 -12.22 13.63 7.56
CA ARG A 65 -12.24 12.23 7.16
C ARG A 65 -12.86 12.02 5.79
N ASP A 66 -13.81 12.86 5.41
CA ASP A 66 -14.59 12.69 4.17
C ASP A 66 -13.71 12.95 2.94
N LYS A 67 -12.70 13.82 3.08
CA LYS A 67 -11.67 14.07 2.05
C LYS A 67 -10.66 12.95 1.89
N CYS A 68 -10.59 12.03 2.86
CA CYS A 68 -9.57 10.97 2.91
C CYS A 68 -10.15 9.55 2.73
N LEU A 69 -11.41 9.42 2.31
CA LEU A 69 -12.09 8.13 2.17
C LEU A 69 -11.35 7.14 1.25
N GLU A 70 -10.79 7.63 0.14
CA GLU A 70 -10.01 6.81 -0.80
C GLU A 70 -8.74 6.24 -0.17
N TYR A 71 -8.05 7.00 0.70
CA TYR A 71 -6.86 6.51 1.41
C TYR A 71 -7.23 5.44 2.45
N PHE A 72 -8.35 5.63 3.15
CA PHE A 72 -8.87 4.61 4.06
C PHE A 72 -9.31 3.35 3.33
N GLN A 73 -9.89 3.51 2.14
CA GLN A 73 -10.27 2.39 1.30
C GLN A 73 -9.04 1.60 0.84
N ALA A 74 -7.99 2.28 0.39
CA ALA A 74 -6.71 1.67 0.07
C ALA A 74 -6.11 0.86 1.24
N TYR A 75 -6.15 1.39 2.46
CA TYR A 75 -5.71 0.66 3.65
C TYR A 75 -6.54 -0.60 3.92
N ARG A 76 -7.87 -0.53 3.77
CA ARG A 76 -8.77 -1.69 3.93
C ARG A 76 -8.51 -2.76 2.88
N ASP A 77 -8.31 -2.34 1.64
CA ASP A 77 -8.04 -3.25 0.52
C ASP A 77 -6.69 -3.94 0.67
N CYS A 78 -5.66 -3.22 1.10
CA CYS A 78 -4.37 -3.82 1.46
C CYS A 78 -4.53 -4.90 2.54
N LYS A 79 -5.25 -4.60 3.63
CA LYS A 79 -5.50 -5.58 4.70
C LYS A 79 -6.27 -6.79 4.21
N LYS A 80 -7.28 -6.57 3.37
CA LYS A 80 -8.09 -7.65 2.78
C LYS A 80 -7.21 -8.55 1.89
N ALA A 81 -6.42 -7.97 1.01
CA ALA A 81 -5.49 -8.70 0.15
C ALA A 81 -4.49 -9.52 0.99
N TRP A 82 -3.94 -8.94 2.06
CA TRP A 82 -3.04 -9.64 2.98
C TRP A 82 -3.69 -10.87 3.64
N MET A 83 -4.91 -10.72 4.14
CA MET A 83 -5.64 -11.83 4.79
C MET A 83 -5.96 -12.95 3.80
N GLU A 84 -6.33 -12.61 2.56
CA GLU A 84 -6.57 -13.58 1.49
C GLU A 84 -5.28 -14.29 1.07
N GLN A 85 -4.16 -13.58 0.94
CA GLN A 85 -2.85 -14.18 0.66
C GLN A 85 -2.46 -15.17 1.76
N ARG A 86 -2.55 -14.79 3.05
CA ARG A 86 -2.28 -15.72 4.16
C ARG A 86 -3.19 -16.94 4.14
N LYS A 87 -4.45 -16.78 3.72
CA LYS A 87 -5.41 -17.88 3.61
C LYS A 87 -5.07 -18.80 2.44
N ALA A 88 -4.63 -18.24 1.33
CA ALA A 88 -4.16 -18.98 0.16
C ALA A 88 -2.87 -19.76 0.47
N ASP A 89 -1.90 -19.16 1.18
CA ASP A 89 -0.66 -19.85 1.55
C ASP A 89 -0.90 -20.99 2.53
N ARG A 90 -1.80 -20.82 3.50
CA ARG A 90 -2.26 -21.92 4.38
C ARG A 90 -2.91 -23.06 3.60
N ARG A 91 -3.75 -22.76 2.61
CA ARG A 91 -4.38 -23.77 1.74
C ARG A 91 -3.37 -24.49 0.84
N ALA A 92 -2.31 -23.80 0.44
CA ALA A 92 -1.29 -24.33 -0.44
C ALA A 92 -0.08 -24.95 0.29
N GLY A 93 -0.09 -24.99 1.64
CA GLY A 93 0.99 -25.54 2.44
C GLY A 93 2.28 -24.71 2.42
N ARG A 94 2.20 -23.40 2.13
CA ARG A 94 3.34 -22.46 2.10
C ARG A 94 3.41 -21.53 3.31
N ALA A 95 2.66 -21.87 4.36
CA ALA A 95 2.55 -21.07 5.59
C ALA A 95 3.74 -21.28 6.53
#